data_AF-A0A9P1CLX9-F1
#
_entry.id   AF-A0A9P1CLX9-F1
#
_cell.length_a   1.000
_cell.length_b   1.000
_cell.length_c   1.000
_cell.angle_alpha   90.00
_cell.angle_beta   90.00
_cell.angle_gamma   90.00
#
_symmetry.space_group_name_H-M   'P 1'
#
loop_
_entity.id
_entity.type
_entity.pdbx_description
1 polymer ?
#
loop_
_entity_poly.entity_id
_entity_poly.type
_entity_poly.pdbx_seq_one_letter_code
_entity_poly.pdbx_strand_id
1 'polypeptide(L)'
;MPGTRDVELPKEWFEEVFGVPEGKYKEMRDDFEAAAGLLICKSTGKMFQAGTLRTPTLSELKTQLDNARQDGDGGYYNAGVLRFTNLTSDTLSLYQDPQNAGAVFQVCSLFNCLETVDGYHPEDGITHYSSKATQGAISSIACPAAAFFRNYFVHTTGQGAGGRPVDLLEELANVVQNNKKGYWTMKHGHCLPWVDGSIARLSHILANDHELEAEARQAVQVGVHWETEVWQCSHQVCQVLCGALPVGYLKAVKANEWATFARVVLQAAYEATLTIASCLAAKKGTRIKVFLTAVGAGSLSNRVAWIAGALETALENFAQEPLDVVLVHYSAPLPDFARLEEGRRALTPPMRPMSPSVQDISISQNLRDYGIDEQPEDDLKAVMRAAFSMHDQNGDGVLDRAEFFNMLHKVDSEFFTQHVVDVLLQEADADQDGRIYYHEFVRWICQEDEEIVKRVLQ
;
A
#
# COMPACT_ATOMS: atom_id res chain seq x y z
N MET A 1 2.83 -12.06 7.93
CA MET A 1 3.33 -10.96 7.07
C MET A 1 2.22 -10.55 6.12
N PRO A 2 2.09 -9.29 5.67
CA PRO A 2 1.19 -8.97 4.57
C PRO A 2 1.86 -9.39 3.25
N GLY A 3 1.61 -10.62 2.84
CA GLY A 3 1.85 -11.11 1.49
C GLY A 3 0.51 -11.25 0.75
N THR A 4 0.51 -11.85 -0.42
CA THR A 4 -0.68 -12.43 -1.05
C THR A 4 -0.54 -13.95 -1.07
N ARG A 5 -1.65 -14.68 -1.13
CA ARG A 5 -1.60 -16.14 -1.29
C ARG A 5 -1.43 -16.37 -2.79
N ASP A 6 -0.19 -16.65 -3.19
CA ASP A 6 0.20 -17.30 -4.43
C ASP A 6 -0.54 -16.84 -5.69
N VAL A 7 -0.22 -15.63 -6.14
CA VAL A 7 -0.05 -15.41 -7.58
C VAL A 7 1.39 -14.94 -7.78
N GLU A 8 2.30 -15.89 -8.00
CA GLU A 8 3.56 -15.56 -8.67
C GLU A 8 3.19 -15.11 -10.08
N LEU A 9 3.18 -13.81 -10.29
CA LEU A 9 3.10 -13.26 -11.62
C LEU A 9 4.38 -13.67 -12.36
N PRO A 10 4.28 -14.15 -13.61
CA PRO A 10 5.45 -14.48 -14.40
C PRO A 10 6.43 -13.31 -14.38
N LYS A 11 7.74 -13.59 -14.33
CA LYS A 11 8.76 -12.52 -14.42
C LYS A 11 8.60 -11.73 -15.72
N GLU A 12 7.97 -12.35 -16.70
CA GLU A 12 7.70 -11.87 -18.05
C GLU A 12 6.27 -11.29 -18.21
N TRP A 13 5.53 -11.03 -17.13
CA TRP A 13 4.13 -10.56 -17.21
C TRP A 13 3.97 -9.31 -18.11
N PHE A 14 4.97 -8.43 -18.11
CA PHE A 14 4.97 -7.23 -18.94
C PHE A 14 4.89 -7.59 -20.44
N GLU A 15 5.73 -8.52 -20.88
CA GLU A 15 5.76 -8.97 -22.27
C GLU A 15 4.47 -9.71 -22.64
N GLU A 16 3.91 -10.49 -21.73
CA GLU A 16 2.62 -11.17 -21.94
C GLU A 16 1.48 -10.16 -22.18
N VAL A 17 1.42 -9.09 -21.38
CA VAL A 17 0.43 -8.01 -21.54
C VAL A 17 0.69 -7.28 -22.86
N PHE A 18 1.85 -6.66 -22.98
CA PHE A 18 2.11 -5.63 -23.98
C PHE A 18 2.60 -6.19 -25.32
N GLY A 19 2.99 -7.46 -25.36
CA GLY A 19 3.55 -8.12 -26.55
C GLY A 19 4.98 -7.69 -26.91
N VAL A 20 5.64 -6.95 -26.02
CA VAL A 20 7.04 -6.52 -26.11
C VAL A 20 7.68 -6.57 -24.73
N PRO A 21 8.95 -6.96 -24.60
CA PRO A 21 9.65 -6.89 -23.32
C PRO A 21 9.80 -5.44 -22.87
N GLU A 22 9.84 -5.20 -21.56
CA GLU A 22 10.09 -3.86 -21.04
C GLU A 22 11.55 -3.47 -21.29
N GLY A 23 11.74 -2.54 -22.21
CA GLY A 23 13.05 -2.00 -22.59
C GLY A 23 13.44 -0.77 -21.77
N LYS A 24 14.36 0.03 -22.32
CA LYS A 24 14.77 1.28 -21.67
C LYS A 24 13.60 2.24 -21.57
N TYR A 25 13.56 3.00 -20.48
CA TYR A 25 12.46 3.89 -20.17
C TYR A 25 12.01 4.81 -21.32
N LYS A 26 12.97 5.49 -21.96
CA LYS A 26 12.69 6.37 -23.09
C LYS A 26 12.17 5.62 -24.31
N GLU A 27 12.72 4.44 -24.60
CA GLU A 27 12.28 3.61 -25.73
C GLU A 27 10.83 3.14 -25.50
N MET A 28 10.52 2.69 -24.28
CA MET A 28 9.14 2.34 -23.89
C MET A 28 8.20 3.53 -23.96
N ARG A 29 8.62 4.69 -23.46
CA ARG A 29 7.82 5.92 -23.53
C ARG A 29 7.55 6.36 -24.97
N ASP A 30 8.55 6.22 -25.84
CA ASP A 30 8.49 6.61 -27.24
C ASP A 30 7.71 5.58 -28.07
N ASP A 31 7.67 4.29 -27.71
CA ASP A 31 6.92 3.27 -28.45
C ASP A 31 5.42 3.26 -28.14
N PHE A 32 5.00 3.92 -27.06
CA PHE A 32 3.60 4.01 -26.68
C PHE A 32 3.01 5.41 -26.94
N GLU A 33 1.71 5.45 -27.22
CA GLU A 33 0.91 6.66 -27.26
C GLU A 33 -0.27 6.54 -26.28
N ALA A 34 -0.58 7.62 -25.58
CA ALA A 34 -1.73 7.67 -24.68
C ALA A 34 -2.63 8.86 -25.03
N ALA A 35 -3.89 8.57 -25.34
CA ALA A 35 -4.88 9.58 -25.72
C ALA A 35 -6.29 9.11 -25.36
N ALA A 36 -7.11 10.01 -24.80
CA ALA A 36 -8.53 9.76 -24.50
C ALA A 36 -8.80 8.46 -23.71
N GLY A 37 -7.92 8.12 -22.77
CA GLY A 37 -8.03 6.92 -21.93
C GLY A 37 -7.57 5.61 -22.59
N LEU A 38 -7.08 5.68 -23.83
CA LEU A 38 -6.44 4.55 -24.52
C LEU A 38 -4.93 4.64 -24.40
N LEU A 39 -4.30 3.49 -24.31
CA LEU A 39 -2.86 3.28 -24.41
C LEU A 39 -2.61 2.39 -25.63
N ILE A 40 -1.76 2.83 -26.55
CA ILE A 40 -1.52 2.18 -27.84
C ILE A 40 -0.03 1.88 -27.96
N CYS A 41 0.31 0.60 -28.14
CA CYS A 41 1.68 0.17 -28.45
C CYS A 41 1.89 0.27 -29.96
N LYS A 42 2.79 1.15 -30.42
CA LYS A 42 2.98 1.41 -31.85
C LYS A 42 3.65 0.25 -32.58
N SER A 43 4.61 -0.41 -31.94
CA SER A 43 5.31 -1.56 -32.53
C SER A 43 4.41 -2.78 -32.75
N THR A 44 3.48 -3.07 -31.84
CA THR A 44 2.59 -4.24 -31.92
C THR A 44 1.21 -3.91 -32.50
N GLY A 45 0.80 -2.64 -32.47
CA GLY A 45 -0.56 -2.20 -32.80
C GLY A 45 -1.61 -2.57 -31.74
N LYS A 46 -1.21 -3.15 -30.60
CA LYS A 46 -2.14 -3.47 -29.50
C LYS A 46 -2.67 -2.19 -28.86
N MET A 47 -3.96 -2.23 -28.50
CA MET A 47 -4.67 -1.14 -27.83
C MET A 47 -5.19 -1.64 -26.49
N PHE A 48 -5.10 -0.77 -25.48
CA PHE A 48 -5.39 -1.06 -24.09
C PHE A 48 -6.25 0.07 -23.52
N GLN A 49 -7.24 -0.25 -22.70
CA GLN A 49 -7.96 0.77 -21.95
C GLN A 49 -7.20 1.10 -20.66
N ALA A 50 -6.33 2.11 -20.73
CA ALA A 50 -5.67 2.63 -19.54
C ALA A 50 -6.67 3.30 -18.58
N GLY A 51 -7.62 4.07 -19.12
CA GLY A 51 -8.54 4.87 -18.34
C GLY A 51 -8.04 6.31 -18.13
N THR A 52 -8.69 7.05 -17.24
CA THR A 52 -8.33 8.45 -16.95
C THR A 52 -7.83 8.60 -15.51
N LEU A 53 -6.64 9.17 -15.33
CA LEU A 53 -6.12 9.55 -14.02
C LEU A 53 -6.50 11.00 -13.65
N ARG A 54 -6.94 11.19 -12.40
CA ARG A 54 -7.08 12.50 -11.74
C ARG A 54 -6.53 12.42 -10.31
N THR A 55 -6.19 13.57 -9.73
CA THR A 55 -5.65 13.68 -8.37
C THR A 55 -6.46 14.64 -7.50
N PRO A 56 -7.78 14.42 -7.33
CA PRO A 56 -8.63 15.32 -6.57
C PRO A 56 -8.30 15.31 -5.08
N THR A 57 -8.53 16.44 -4.43
CA THR A 57 -8.58 16.57 -2.97
C THR A 57 -9.85 15.92 -2.41
N LEU A 58 -9.84 15.58 -1.12
CA LEU A 58 -11.03 15.10 -0.43
C LEU A 58 -12.19 16.13 -0.48
N SER A 59 -11.89 17.42 -0.38
CA SER A 59 -12.88 18.50 -0.48
C SER A 59 -13.57 18.53 -1.85
N GLU A 60 -12.81 18.41 -2.93
CA GLU A 60 -13.35 18.36 -4.30
C GLU A 60 -14.24 17.13 -4.49
N LEU A 61 -13.83 15.97 -3.95
CA LEU A 61 -14.62 14.75 -4.00
C LEU A 61 -15.95 14.89 -3.25
N LYS A 62 -15.96 15.49 -2.06
CA LYS A 62 -17.19 15.73 -1.29
C LYS A 62 -18.14 16.65 -2.05
N THR A 63 -17.61 17.72 -2.65
CA THR A 63 -18.39 18.61 -3.52
C THR A 63 -19.00 17.87 -4.71
N GLN A 64 -18.23 16.96 -5.34
CA GLN A 64 -18.74 16.12 -6.44
C GLN A 64 -19.86 15.18 -5.98
N LEU A 65 -19.75 14.62 -4.77
CA LEU A 65 -20.78 13.74 -4.21
C LEU A 65 -22.07 14.51 -3.92
N ASP A 66 -21.97 15.70 -3.33
CA ASP A 66 -23.14 16.53 -3.05
C ASP A 66 -23.89 16.91 -4.33
N ASN A 67 -23.17 17.21 -5.42
CA ASN A 67 -23.77 17.43 -6.73
C ASN A 67 -24.42 16.15 -7.28
N ALA A 68 -23.72 15.01 -7.22
CA ALA A 68 -24.24 13.73 -7.72
C ALA A 68 -25.51 13.27 -6.98
N ARG A 69 -25.62 13.57 -5.68
CA ARG A 69 -26.82 13.30 -4.87
C ARG A 69 -28.02 14.18 -5.25
N GLN A 70 -27.78 15.39 -5.73
CA GLN A 70 -28.83 16.31 -6.19
C GLN A 70 -29.36 15.94 -7.58
N ASP A 71 -28.49 15.43 -8.45
CA ASP A 71 -28.83 15.07 -9.84
C ASP A 71 -29.54 13.71 -9.97
N GLY A 72 -29.54 12.88 -8.91
CA GLY A 72 -30.07 11.52 -8.94
C GLY A 72 -31.61 11.43 -8.97
N ASP A 73 -32.15 10.44 -9.69
CA ASP A 73 -33.59 10.17 -9.87
C ASP A 73 -34.28 9.52 -8.64
N GLY A 74 -33.62 9.50 -7.48
CA GLY A 74 -34.07 8.81 -6.27
C GLY A 74 -33.69 7.32 -6.20
N GLY A 75 -33.22 6.69 -7.29
CA GLY A 75 -32.72 5.31 -7.29
C GLY A 75 -31.55 5.11 -6.33
N TYR A 76 -30.73 6.15 -6.15
CA TYR A 76 -29.63 6.21 -5.20
C TYR A 76 -30.04 5.85 -3.76
N TYR A 77 -31.04 6.56 -3.22
CA TYR A 77 -31.51 6.35 -1.84
C TYR A 77 -32.29 5.03 -1.69
N ASN A 78 -32.81 4.48 -2.78
CA ASN A 78 -33.48 3.19 -2.80
C ASN A 78 -32.51 1.99 -2.85
N ALA A 79 -31.22 2.22 -3.19
CA ALA A 79 -30.21 1.16 -3.27
C ALA A 79 -29.72 0.65 -1.89
N GLY A 80 -30.21 1.26 -0.82
CA GLY A 80 -30.01 0.85 0.57
C GLY A 80 -28.84 1.54 1.25
N VAL A 81 -28.43 0.99 2.38
CA VAL A 81 -27.35 1.51 3.24
C VAL A 81 -26.09 0.65 3.13
N LEU A 82 -25.00 1.15 3.68
CA LEU A 82 -23.68 0.53 3.62
C LEU A 82 -23.73 -0.86 4.25
N ARG A 83 -23.06 -1.81 3.59
CA ARG A 83 -22.75 -3.13 4.10
C ARG A 83 -21.25 -3.28 4.22
N PHE A 84 -20.80 -3.99 5.24
CA PHE A 84 -19.39 -4.20 5.50
C PHE A 84 -19.11 -5.68 5.79
N THR A 85 -18.02 -6.21 5.24
CA THR A 85 -17.47 -7.50 5.65
C THR A 85 -15.94 -7.55 5.52
N ASN A 86 -15.31 -8.36 6.35
CA ASN A 86 -13.92 -8.76 6.18
C ASN A 86 -13.84 -9.97 5.24
N LEU A 87 -12.94 -9.94 4.28
CA LEU A 87 -12.72 -11.05 3.35
C LEU A 87 -11.25 -11.43 3.29
N THR A 88 -10.93 -12.68 3.63
CA THR A 88 -9.62 -13.25 3.31
C THR A 88 -9.65 -13.80 1.89
N SER A 89 -8.95 -13.15 0.97
CA SER A 89 -8.92 -13.53 -0.45
C SER A 89 -7.61 -13.09 -1.11
N ASP A 90 -7.31 -13.72 -2.24
CA ASP A 90 -6.34 -13.19 -3.19
C ASP A 90 -6.89 -11.92 -3.87
N THR A 91 -6.04 -10.90 -4.02
CA THR A 91 -6.41 -9.60 -4.58
C THR A 91 -6.66 -9.69 -6.08
N LEU A 92 -5.80 -10.38 -6.84
CA LEU A 92 -5.91 -10.45 -8.29
C LEU A 92 -7.22 -11.15 -8.71
N SER A 93 -7.59 -12.22 -8.00
CA SER A 93 -8.84 -12.96 -8.21
C SER A 93 -10.08 -12.06 -8.05
N LEU A 94 -10.04 -11.08 -7.14
CA LEU A 94 -11.14 -10.12 -6.95
C LEU A 94 -11.22 -9.15 -8.14
N TYR A 95 -10.09 -8.70 -8.67
CA TYR A 95 -10.09 -7.90 -9.91
C TYR A 95 -10.65 -8.69 -11.08
N GLN A 96 -10.26 -9.96 -11.22
CA GLN A 96 -10.63 -10.81 -12.37
C GLN A 96 -12.07 -11.33 -12.33
N ASP A 97 -12.75 -11.33 -11.18
CA ASP A 97 -14.16 -11.74 -11.09
C ASP A 97 -15.07 -10.76 -11.85
N PRO A 98 -15.78 -11.20 -12.92
CA PRO A 98 -16.68 -10.34 -13.69
C PRO A 98 -17.82 -9.73 -12.86
N GLN A 99 -18.17 -10.32 -11.71
CA GLN A 99 -19.17 -9.76 -10.78
C GLN A 99 -18.68 -8.48 -10.08
N ASN A 100 -17.39 -8.14 -10.23
CA ASN A 100 -16.78 -6.92 -9.72
C ASN A 100 -16.56 -5.88 -10.83
N ALA A 101 -17.16 -6.06 -12.01
CA ALA A 101 -17.17 -5.06 -13.07
C ALA A 101 -17.70 -3.70 -12.55
N GLY A 102 -16.90 -2.66 -12.73
CA GLY A 102 -17.21 -1.30 -12.27
C GLY A 102 -17.11 -1.08 -10.75
N ALA A 103 -16.51 -2.02 -10.02
CA ALA A 103 -16.19 -1.86 -8.60
C ALA A 103 -15.05 -0.86 -8.39
N VAL A 104 -14.93 -0.39 -7.15
CA VAL A 104 -13.85 0.49 -6.69
C VAL A 104 -12.85 -0.32 -5.88
N PHE A 105 -11.57 -0.24 -6.21
CA PHE A 105 -10.49 -0.87 -5.48
C PHE A 105 -9.55 0.18 -4.89
N GLN A 106 -9.39 0.16 -3.58
CA GLN A 106 -8.38 0.94 -2.90
C GLN A 106 -7.02 0.26 -3.05
N VAL A 107 -6.03 1.03 -3.49
CA VAL A 107 -4.67 0.58 -3.74
C VAL A 107 -3.76 1.33 -2.78
N CYS A 108 -2.98 0.59 -1.99
CA CYS A 108 -1.90 1.18 -1.22
C CYS A 108 -0.76 1.54 -2.17
N SER A 109 -0.69 2.81 -2.55
CA SER A 109 0.25 3.39 -3.49
C SER A 109 1.21 4.33 -2.76
N LEU A 110 2.26 4.81 -3.41
CA LEU A 110 3.04 5.95 -2.92
C LEU A 110 2.32 7.27 -3.27
N PHE A 111 2.77 8.39 -2.69
CA PHE A 111 2.16 9.70 -2.96
C PHE A 111 2.40 10.21 -4.39
N ASN A 112 3.15 9.49 -5.21
CA ASN A 112 3.31 9.75 -6.64
C ASN A 112 2.40 8.85 -7.51
N CYS A 113 1.49 8.06 -6.93
CA CYS A 113 0.63 7.11 -7.64
C CYS A 113 1.36 5.89 -8.26
N LEU A 114 2.55 5.56 -7.75
CA LEU A 114 3.35 4.40 -8.15
C LEU A 114 3.57 3.42 -6.99
N GLU A 115 3.99 2.20 -7.33
CA GLU A 115 4.27 1.11 -6.39
C GLU A 115 5.75 0.69 -6.46
N THR A 116 6.63 1.63 -6.81
CA THR A 116 8.08 1.43 -6.85
C THR A 116 8.58 0.91 -5.51
N VAL A 117 9.29 -0.21 -5.56
CA VAL A 117 9.89 -0.84 -4.37
C VAL A 117 11.28 -0.27 -4.12
N ASP A 118 11.78 -0.47 -2.90
CA ASP A 118 13.09 0.00 -2.46
C ASP A 118 14.20 -0.42 -3.45
N GLY A 119 15.02 0.53 -3.88
CA GLY A 119 16.08 0.32 -4.87
C GLY A 119 15.64 0.48 -6.33
N TYR A 120 14.37 0.75 -6.60
CA TYR A 120 13.85 1.06 -7.93
C TYR A 120 13.37 2.51 -8.04
N HIS A 121 13.54 3.06 -9.24
CA HIS A 121 13.05 4.36 -9.66
C HIS A 121 11.98 4.19 -10.74
N PRO A 122 11.14 5.20 -11.00
CA PRO A 122 10.19 5.17 -12.11
C PRO A 122 10.85 4.81 -13.45
N GLU A 123 12.09 5.25 -13.66
CA GLU A 123 12.92 4.98 -14.83
C GLU A 123 13.28 3.50 -15.01
N ASP A 124 13.19 2.69 -13.95
CA ASP A 124 13.42 1.24 -14.01
C ASP A 124 12.19 0.46 -14.48
N GLY A 125 11.11 1.16 -14.86
CA GLY A 125 9.90 0.56 -15.40
C GLY A 125 8.98 -0.02 -14.33
N ILE A 126 8.05 -0.87 -14.73
CA ILE A 126 7.03 -1.46 -13.85
C ILE A 126 7.11 -2.98 -13.75
N THR A 127 7.93 -3.66 -14.57
CA THR A 127 8.06 -5.13 -14.52
C THR A 127 8.40 -5.61 -13.12
N HIS A 128 9.23 -4.86 -12.40
CA HIS A 128 9.65 -5.17 -11.03
C HIS A 128 8.50 -5.17 -10.01
N TYR A 129 7.30 -4.68 -10.33
CA TYR A 129 6.16 -4.73 -9.40
C TYR A 129 5.81 -6.18 -9.03
N SER A 130 6.12 -7.17 -9.88
CA SER A 130 5.92 -8.59 -9.56
C SER A 130 6.94 -9.14 -8.56
N SER A 131 8.07 -8.44 -8.34
CA SER A 131 9.15 -8.91 -7.47
C SER A 131 8.81 -8.87 -5.97
N LYS A 132 7.82 -8.05 -5.58
CA LYS A 132 7.37 -7.91 -4.19
C LYS A 132 5.84 -8.00 -4.16
N ALA A 133 5.33 -9.16 -3.76
CA ALA A 133 3.90 -9.50 -3.74
C ALA A 133 3.08 -8.75 -2.66
N THR A 134 3.21 -7.43 -2.61
CA THR A 134 2.34 -6.55 -1.80
C THR A 134 0.99 -6.39 -2.49
N GLN A 135 -0.06 -6.16 -1.71
CA GLN A 135 -1.39 -5.89 -2.28
C GLN A 135 -1.40 -4.65 -3.20
N GLY A 136 -0.56 -3.65 -2.91
CA GLY A 136 -0.40 -2.46 -3.76
C GLY A 136 0.12 -2.82 -5.15
N ALA A 137 1.28 -3.50 -5.21
CA ALA A 137 1.90 -3.89 -6.46
C ALA A 137 1.01 -4.83 -7.29
N ILE A 138 0.35 -5.80 -6.65
CA ILE A 138 -0.58 -6.72 -7.34
C ILE A 138 -1.81 -5.98 -7.86
N SER A 139 -2.37 -5.05 -7.08
CA SER A 139 -3.49 -4.22 -7.54
C SER A 139 -3.10 -3.42 -8.78
N SER A 140 -1.89 -2.85 -8.81
CA SER A 140 -1.40 -2.13 -9.98
C SER A 140 -1.21 -3.01 -11.20
N ILE A 141 -0.65 -4.20 -11.05
CA ILE A 141 -0.49 -5.13 -12.17
C ILE A 141 -1.84 -5.69 -12.64
N ALA A 142 -2.84 -5.79 -11.77
CA ALA A 142 -4.19 -6.18 -12.16
C ALA A 142 -4.79 -5.24 -13.22
N CYS A 143 -4.33 -3.98 -13.29
CA CYS A 143 -4.71 -3.01 -14.32
C CYS A 143 -3.45 -2.47 -15.03
N PRO A 144 -2.79 -3.27 -15.86
CA PRO A 144 -1.41 -3.03 -16.30
C PRO A 144 -1.30 -1.80 -17.21
N ALA A 145 -2.31 -1.54 -18.05
CA ALA A 145 -2.37 -0.35 -18.89
C ALA A 145 -2.42 0.95 -18.07
N ALA A 146 -3.16 0.95 -16.96
CA ALA A 146 -3.17 2.06 -16.02
C ALA A 146 -1.81 2.22 -15.33
N ALA A 147 -1.19 1.13 -14.86
CA ALA A 147 0.12 1.17 -14.24
C ALA A 147 1.19 1.73 -15.20
N PHE A 148 1.19 1.29 -16.46
CA PHE A 148 2.05 1.82 -17.51
C PHE A 148 1.80 3.31 -17.74
N PHE A 149 0.54 3.72 -17.89
CA PHE A 149 0.19 5.12 -18.08
C PHE A 149 0.71 6.00 -16.94
N ARG A 150 0.54 5.57 -15.69
CA ARG A 150 1.07 6.31 -14.52
C ARG A 150 2.58 6.42 -14.60
N ASN A 151 3.29 5.31 -14.75
CA ASN A 151 4.75 5.32 -14.74
C ASN A 151 5.35 6.12 -15.90
N TYR A 152 4.83 5.95 -17.12
CA TYR A 152 5.45 6.49 -18.33
C TYR A 152 4.83 7.80 -18.82
N PHE A 153 3.54 8.09 -18.62
CA PHE A 153 2.93 9.30 -19.20
C PHE A 153 2.72 10.43 -18.19
N VAL A 154 2.61 10.09 -16.90
CA VAL A 154 2.37 11.08 -15.85
C VAL A 154 3.69 11.67 -15.34
N HIS A 155 4.72 10.85 -15.15
CA HIS A 155 6.00 11.29 -14.59
C HIS A 155 7.01 11.87 -15.58
N THR A 156 6.80 11.75 -16.90
CA THR A 156 7.79 12.18 -17.92
C THR A 156 7.48 13.48 -18.63
N THR A 157 6.21 13.88 -18.65
CA THR A 157 5.74 14.90 -19.58
C THR A 157 4.56 15.66 -19.00
N GLY A 158 4.81 16.78 -18.32
CA GLY A 158 3.99 17.98 -18.48
C GLY A 158 2.50 17.94 -18.13
N GLN A 159 1.97 16.84 -17.55
CA GLN A 159 0.54 16.68 -17.28
C GLN A 159 0.16 16.61 -15.79
N GLY A 160 1.15 16.58 -14.88
CA GLY A 160 0.96 17.20 -13.57
C GLY A 160 0.82 18.71 -13.76
N ALA A 161 0.08 19.40 -12.89
CA ALA A 161 0.01 20.86 -12.94
C ALA A 161 1.44 21.45 -12.99
N GLY A 162 1.82 22.05 -14.12
CA GLY A 162 3.14 22.66 -14.30
C GLY A 162 4.33 21.72 -14.60
N GLY A 163 4.09 20.46 -14.99
CA GLY A 163 5.16 19.55 -15.41
C GLY A 163 6.06 19.02 -14.29
N ARG A 164 5.51 18.95 -13.07
CA ARG A 164 6.15 18.36 -11.90
C ARG A 164 5.68 16.91 -11.69
N PRO A 165 6.48 16.06 -11.03
CA PRO A 165 6.03 14.76 -10.56
C PRO A 165 4.78 14.90 -9.68
N VAL A 166 3.86 13.94 -9.75
CA VAL A 166 2.68 13.91 -8.88
C VAL A 166 3.10 13.82 -7.42
N ASP A 167 2.51 14.69 -6.60
CA ASP A 167 2.60 14.67 -5.14
C ASP A 167 1.19 14.81 -4.55
N LEU A 168 0.67 13.72 -4.02
CA LEU A 168 -0.66 13.66 -3.41
C LEU A 168 -0.75 14.39 -2.04
N LEU A 169 0.35 14.97 -1.55
CA LEU A 169 0.38 15.85 -0.39
C LEU A 169 0.59 17.33 -0.76
N GLU A 170 0.61 17.70 -2.04
CA GLU A 170 0.91 19.08 -2.47
C GLU A 170 -0.08 20.09 -1.84
N GLU A 171 -1.38 19.83 -1.91
CA GLU A 171 -2.37 20.74 -1.32
C GLU A 171 -2.32 20.76 0.22
N LEU A 172 -2.05 19.62 0.86
CA LEU A 172 -1.83 19.58 2.31
C LEU A 172 -0.57 20.38 2.70
N ALA A 173 0.52 20.28 1.92
CA ALA A 173 1.72 21.09 2.09
C ALA A 173 1.41 22.59 2.04
N ASN A 174 0.50 23.02 1.17
CA ASN A 174 0.06 24.42 1.10
C ASN A 174 -0.67 24.83 2.39
N VAL A 175 -1.64 24.02 2.85
CA VAL A 175 -2.42 24.29 4.07
C VAL A 175 -1.52 24.45 5.30
N VAL A 176 -0.61 23.50 5.52
CA VAL A 176 0.29 23.54 6.69
C VAL A 176 1.48 24.48 6.50
N GLN A 177 1.65 25.05 5.29
CA GLN A 177 2.76 25.90 4.88
C GLN A 177 4.12 25.18 4.93
N ASN A 178 4.18 23.93 4.47
CA ASN A 178 5.37 23.09 4.49
C ASN A 178 6.58 23.76 3.83
N ASN A 179 6.39 24.46 2.70
CA ASN A 179 7.47 25.19 2.01
C ASN A 179 8.14 26.27 2.88
N LYS A 180 7.43 26.84 3.86
CA LYS A 180 7.98 27.85 4.78
C LYS A 180 8.45 27.24 6.09
N LYS A 181 7.73 26.22 6.59
CA LYS A 181 7.93 25.67 7.94
C LYS A 181 8.83 24.43 7.96
N GLY A 182 9.09 23.81 6.81
CA GLY A 182 10.01 22.68 6.64
C GLY A 182 9.66 21.50 7.53
N TYR A 183 8.52 20.85 7.26
CA TYR A 183 8.09 19.65 7.97
C TYR A 183 8.55 18.38 7.25
N TRP A 184 8.34 18.29 5.94
CA TRP A 184 8.78 17.15 5.14
C TRP A 184 9.30 17.59 3.77
N THR A 185 9.98 16.66 3.11
CA THR A 185 10.31 16.69 1.69
C THR A 185 9.79 15.44 1.01
N MET A 186 9.47 15.54 -0.29
CA MET A 186 9.09 14.39 -1.09
C MET A 186 10.31 13.81 -1.81
N LYS A 187 10.53 12.51 -1.68
CA LYS A 187 11.59 11.78 -2.41
C LYS A 187 11.02 10.49 -2.96
N HIS A 188 10.98 10.36 -4.29
CA HIS A 188 10.46 9.19 -5.01
C HIS A 188 9.06 8.73 -4.53
N GLY A 189 8.17 9.69 -4.23
CA GLY A 189 6.82 9.39 -3.74
C GLY A 189 6.71 9.13 -2.23
N HIS A 190 7.82 9.17 -1.47
CA HIS A 190 7.82 9.09 -0.02
C HIS A 190 7.83 10.47 0.63
N CYS A 191 7.02 10.62 1.69
CA CYS A 191 7.03 11.77 2.57
C CYS A 191 8.09 11.57 3.67
N LEU A 192 9.22 12.29 3.56
CA LEU A 192 10.36 12.14 4.48
C LEU A 192 10.52 13.40 5.36
N PRO A 193 10.85 13.27 6.65
CA PRO A 193 11.14 14.41 7.53
C PRO A 193 12.16 15.35 6.90
N TRP A 194 11.95 16.65 7.04
CA TRP A 194 12.93 17.64 6.58
C TRP A 194 14.19 17.62 7.45
N VAL A 195 13.97 17.56 8.78
CA VAL A 195 14.98 17.44 9.83
C VAL A 195 14.39 16.67 11.02
N ASP A 196 15.22 16.29 11.98
CA ASP A 196 14.76 15.62 13.20
C ASP A 196 13.70 16.45 13.95
N GLY A 197 12.67 15.77 14.46
CA GLY A 197 11.55 16.38 15.19
C GLY A 197 10.59 17.23 14.33
N SER A 198 10.86 17.43 13.04
CA SER A 198 9.98 18.21 12.15
C SER A 198 8.58 17.62 12.02
N ILE A 199 8.48 16.28 11.91
CA ILE A 199 7.21 15.55 11.89
C ILE A 199 6.51 15.61 13.25
N ALA A 200 7.24 15.44 14.35
CA ALA A 200 6.68 15.57 15.70
C ALA A 200 6.03 16.95 15.92
N ARG A 201 6.71 18.01 15.45
CA ARG A 201 6.19 19.39 15.48
C ARG A 201 4.91 19.54 14.67
N LEU A 202 4.85 18.98 13.45
CA LEU A 202 3.62 18.99 12.64
C LEU A 202 2.48 18.26 13.35
N SER A 203 2.73 17.02 13.83
CA SER A 203 1.73 16.24 14.55
C SER A 203 1.23 16.94 15.82
N HIS A 204 2.11 17.65 16.53
CA HIS A 204 1.72 18.45 17.69
C HIS A 204 0.83 19.63 17.31
N ILE A 205 1.15 20.35 16.22
CA ILE A 205 0.32 21.46 15.74
C ILE A 205 -1.07 20.96 15.34
N LEU A 206 -1.15 19.92 14.51
CA LEU A 206 -2.43 19.34 14.08
C LEU A 206 -3.23 18.77 15.27
N ALA A 207 -2.57 18.26 16.31
CA ALA A 207 -3.27 17.75 17.48
C ALA A 207 -3.91 18.83 18.35
N ASN A 208 -3.40 20.07 18.29
CA ASN A 208 -3.86 21.20 19.12
C ASN A 208 -4.67 22.24 18.33
N ASP A 209 -4.71 22.13 17.00
CA ASP A 209 -5.47 23.00 16.11
C ASP A 209 -6.43 22.17 15.26
N HIS A 210 -7.65 22.00 15.78
CA HIS A 210 -8.68 21.17 15.14
C HIS A 210 -9.19 21.75 13.82
N GLU A 211 -9.14 23.08 13.64
CA GLU A 211 -9.53 23.73 12.39
C GLU A 211 -8.49 23.42 11.31
N LEU A 212 -7.21 23.62 11.63
CA LEU A 212 -6.11 23.28 10.71
C LEU A 212 -6.02 21.79 10.41
N GLU A 213 -6.30 20.91 11.39
CA GLU A 213 -6.36 19.46 11.16
C GLU A 213 -7.47 19.11 10.16
N ALA A 214 -8.67 19.65 10.35
CA ALA A 214 -9.77 19.42 9.44
C ALA A 214 -9.46 19.95 8.03
N GLU A 215 -8.88 21.15 7.91
CA GLU A 215 -8.44 21.71 6.62
C GLU A 215 -7.37 20.83 5.96
N ALA A 216 -6.37 20.39 6.71
CA ALA A 216 -5.31 19.52 6.21
C ALA A 216 -5.89 18.19 5.69
N ARG A 217 -6.84 17.59 6.42
CA ARG A 217 -7.53 16.36 6.00
C ARG A 217 -8.31 16.55 4.70
N GLN A 218 -8.99 17.68 4.54
CA GLN A 218 -9.74 18.00 3.33
C GLN A 218 -8.83 18.27 2.12
N ALA A 219 -7.58 18.68 2.36
CA ALA A 219 -6.58 18.96 1.34
C ALA A 219 -5.76 17.73 0.91
N VAL A 220 -5.87 16.58 1.58
CA VAL A 220 -5.23 15.34 1.11
C VAL A 220 -5.79 14.96 -0.25
N GLN A 221 -4.91 14.64 -1.20
CA GLN A 221 -5.28 14.16 -2.53
C GLN A 221 -5.17 12.63 -2.60
N VAL A 222 -5.94 12.04 -3.50
CA VAL A 222 -5.80 10.62 -3.90
C VAL A 222 -5.67 10.54 -5.41
N GLY A 223 -4.93 9.55 -5.92
CA GLY A 223 -4.98 9.23 -7.34
C GLY A 223 -6.25 8.45 -7.64
N VAL A 224 -7.00 8.82 -8.67
CA VAL A 224 -8.18 8.08 -9.12
C VAL A 224 -8.02 7.73 -10.58
N HIS A 225 -7.88 6.43 -10.85
CA HIS A 225 -7.83 5.90 -12.20
C HIS A 225 -9.19 5.31 -12.55
N TRP A 226 -9.93 6.01 -13.41
CA TRP A 226 -11.27 5.63 -13.83
C TRP A 226 -11.23 4.71 -15.04
N GLU A 227 -12.13 3.72 -15.08
CA GLU A 227 -12.42 2.90 -16.28
C GLU A 227 -11.18 2.21 -16.85
N THR A 228 -10.34 1.68 -15.96
CA THR A 228 -9.14 0.93 -16.37
C THR A 228 -9.49 -0.54 -16.59
N GLU A 229 -8.99 -1.14 -17.67
CA GLU A 229 -9.21 -2.57 -17.93
C GLU A 229 -8.45 -3.45 -16.94
N VAL A 230 -9.07 -4.58 -16.61
CA VAL A 230 -8.43 -5.63 -15.83
C VAL A 230 -7.71 -6.59 -16.77
N TRP A 231 -6.49 -6.98 -16.42
CA TRP A 231 -5.69 -7.91 -17.22
C TRP A 231 -6.44 -9.24 -17.46
N GLN A 232 -6.42 -9.70 -18.71
CA GLN A 232 -7.07 -10.93 -19.18
C GLN A 232 -8.60 -10.97 -19.00
N CYS A 233 -9.23 -9.81 -18.78
CA CYS A 233 -10.67 -9.69 -18.57
C CYS A 233 -11.32 -8.73 -19.57
N SER A 234 -12.65 -8.78 -19.68
CA SER A 234 -13.42 -7.88 -20.57
C SER A 234 -14.05 -6.70 -19.83
N HIS A 235 -13.87 -6.60 -18.51
CA HIS A 235 -14.45 -5.55 -17.68
C HIS A 235 -13.40 -4.56 -17.18
N GLN A 236 -13.92 -3.44 -16.68
CA GLN A 236 -13.13 -2.35 -16.14
C GLN A 236 -13.48 -2.11 -14.68
N VAL A 237 -12.56 -1.46 -13.98
CA VAL A 237 -12.70 -1.09 -12.56
C VAL A 237 -12.23 0.34 -12.34
N CYS A 238 -12.45 0.86 -11.14
CA CYS A 238 -11.86 2.11 -10.68
C CYS A 238 -10.79 1.81 -9.62
N GLN A 239 -9.59 2.36 -9.78
CA GLN A 239 -8.54 2.28 -8.76
C GLN A 239 -8.44 3.62 -8.02
N VAL A 240 -8.42 3.56 -6.68
CA VAL A 240 -8.14 4.71 -5.81
C VAL A 240 -6.78 4.49 -5.16
N LEU A 241 -5.79 5.22 -5.64
CA LEU A 241 -4.38 5.16 -5.26
C LEU A 241 -4.15 6.06 -4.05
N CYS A 242 -3.97 5.45 -2.89
CA CYS A 242 -3.83 6.15 -1.62
C CYS A 242 -2.40 6.02 -1.09
N GLY A 243 -1.75 7.16 -0.84
CA GLY A 243 -0.47 7.24 -0.15
C GLY A 243 -0.59 6.98 1.36
N ALA A 244 0.47 6.45 1.96
CA ALA A 244 0.63 6.37 3.41
C ALA A 244 2.01 6.83 3.85
N LEU A 245 2.10 7.34 5.07
CA LEU A 245 3.36 7.82 5.63
C LEU A 245 4.31 6.65 5.92
N PRO A 246 5.62 6.78 5.65
CA PRO A 246 6.61 5.72 5.79
C PRO A 246 7.11 5.57 7.24
N VAL A 247 6.18 5.31 8.17
CA VAL A 247 6.43 5.26 9.63
C VAL A 247 7.50 4.26 10.01
N GLY A 248 7.47 3.05 9.43
CA GLY A 248 8.46 1.99 9.70
C GLY A 248 9.75 2.09 8.92
N TYR A 249 9.77 2.94 7.89
CA TYR A 249 10.90 3.07 6.99
C TYR A 249 12.02 3.92 7.60
N LEU A 250 11.65 4.82 8.51
CA LEU A 250 12.55 5.80 9.11
C LEU A 250 12.78 5.49 10.59
N LYS A 251 13.71 4.59 10.89
CA LYS A 251 14.04 4.16 12.26
C LYS A 251 14.38 5.33 13.21
N ALA A 252 14.90 6.44 12.68
CA ALA A 252 15.23 7.64 13.44
C ALA A 252 14.01 8.41 13.99
N VAL A 253 12.81 8.21 13.44
CA VAL A 253 11.59 8.91 13.87
C VAL A 253 10.65 7.94 14.56
N LYS A 254 10.40 8.16 15.86
CA LYS A 254 9.52 7.29 16.64
C LYS A 254 8.11 7.30 16.05
N ALA A 255 7.48 6.13 15.96
CA ALA A 255 6.14 6.00 15.40
C ALA A 255 5.14 7.01 16.00
N ASN A 256 5.17 7.26 17.31
CA ASN A 256 4.24 8.21 17.96
C ASN A 256 4.38 9.65 17.46
N GLU A 257 5.53 10.05 16.92
CA GLU A 257 5.72 11.38 16.33
C GLU A 257 4.92 11.56 15.03
N TRP A 258 4.60 10.46 14.34
CA TRP A 258 3.77 10.44 13.14
C TRP A 258 2.27 10.43 13.45
N ALA A 259 1.86 10.13 14.67
CA ALA A 259 0.52 9.62 14.97
C ALA A 259 -0.63 10.50 14.43
N THR A 260 -0.58 11.81 14.67
CA THR A 260 -1.63 12.72 14.20
C THR A 260 -1.59 12.87 12.69
N PHE A 261 -0.40 13.11 12.11
CA PHE A 261 -0.26 13.29 10.67
C PHE A 261 -0.66 12.02 9.89
N ALA A 262 -0.27 10.84 10.38
CA ALA A 262 -0.65 9.57 9.79
C ALA A 262 -2.17 9.37 9.81
N ARG A 263 -2.84 9.71 10.93
CA ARG A 263 -4.31 9.61 11.03
C ARG A 263 -5.03 10.54 10.07
N VAL A 264 -4.54 11.78 9.88
CA VAL A 264 -5.08 12.73 8.88
C VAL A 264 -5.05 12.11 7.49
N VAL A 265 -3.89 11.58 7.08
CA VAL A 265 -3.72 10.95 5.76
C VAL A 265 -4.59 9.70 5.61
N LEU A 266 -4.61 8.82 6.62
CA LEU A 266 -5.39 7.58 6.60
C LEU A 266 -6.90 7.85 6.54
N GLN A 267 -7.40 8.78 7.35
CA GLN A 267 -8.81 9.16 7.34
C GLN A 267 -9.23 9.71 5.98
N ALA A 268 -8.42 10.61 5.42
CA ALA A 268 -8.71 11.16 4.10
C ALA A 268 -8.69 10.09 2.99
N ALA A 269 -7.76 9.12 3.04
CA ALA A 269 -7.68 8.03 2.08
C ALA A 269 -8.97 7.17 2.06
N TYR A 270 -9.47 6.77 3.24
CA TYR A 270 -10.70 5.99 3.33
C TYR A 270 -11.94 6.80 2.96
N GLU A 271 -12.06 8.03 3.47
CA GLU A 271 -13.19 8.91 3.11
C GLU A 271 -13.22 9.21 1.61
N ALA A 272 -12.07 9.49 0.99
CA ALA A 272 -11.97 9.75 -0.45
C ALA A 272 -12.43 8.53 -1.25
N THR A 273 -11.99 7.33 -0.87
CA THR A 273 -12.38 6.07 -1.53
C THR A 273 -13.89 5.85 -1.47
N LEU A 274 -14.49 6.02 -0.29
CA LEU A 274 -15.94 5.86 -0.13
C LEU A 274 -16.72 6.98 -0.82
N THR A 275 -16.17 8.20 -0.89
CA THR A 275 -16.76 9.32 -1.64
C THR A 275 -16.82 9.02 -3.14
N ILE A 276 -15.72 8.52 -3.71
CA ILE A 276 -15.63 8.11 -5.12
C ILE A 276 -16.66 7.01 -5.42
N ALA A 277 -16.75 6.00 -4.56
CA ALA A 277 -17.73 4.92 -4.72
C ALA A 277 -19.17 5.43 -4.61
N SER A 278 -19.44 6.37 -3.71
CA SER A 278 -20.75 6.99 -3.55
C SER A 278 -21.12 7.84 -4.77
N CYS A 279 -20.17 8.59 -5.34
CA CYS A 279 -20.36 9.31 -6.61
C CYS A 279 -20.75 8.36 -7.74
N LEU A 280 -20.07 7.21 -7.84
CA LEU A 280 -20.41 6.18 -8.83
C LEU A 280 -21.80 5.58 -8.58
N ALA A 281 -22.14 5.31 -7.33
CA ALA A 281 -23.43 4.77 -6.95
C ALA A 281 -24.57 5.75 -7.27
N ALA A 282 -24.37 7.04 -7.00
CA ALA A 282 -25.31 8.11 -7.34
C ALA A 282 -25.53 8.22 -8.85
N LYS A 283 -24.45 8.22 -9.63
CA LYS A 283 -24.51 8.28 -11.10
C LYS A 283 -25.19 7.06 -11.73
N LYS A 284 -24.99 5.86 -11.16
CA LYS A 284 -25.54 4.61 -11.68
C LYS A 284 -26.92 4.26 -11.11
N GLY A 285 -27.37 4.93 -10.06
CA GLY A 285 -28.60 4.60 -9.33
C GLY A 285 -28.57 3.21 -8.69
N THR A 286 -27.38 2.65 -8.43
CA THR A 286 -27.21 1.30 -7.88
C THR A 286 -26.05 1.26 -6.90
N ARG A 287 -26.03 0.23 -6.07
CA ARG A 287 -24.96 -0.02 -5.11
C ARG A 287 -23.63 -0.30 -5.80
N ILE A 288 -22.54 0.16 -5.19
CA ILE A 288 -21.18 -0.07 -5.69
C ILE A 288 -20.40 -0.94 -4.72
N LYS A 289 -19.73 -1.97 -5.26
CA LYS A 289 -18.80 -2.81 -4.52
C LYS A 289 -17.48 -2.06 -4.34
N VAL A 290 -16.96 -2.04 -3.11
CA VAL A 290 -15.73 -1.34 -2.74
C VAL A 290 -14.80 -2.32 -2.05
N PHE A 291 -13.62 -2.55 -2.60
CA PHE A 291 -12.58 -3.36 -2.00
C PHE A 291 -11.54 -2.44 -1.36
N LEU A 292 -11.47 -2.47 -0.03
CA LEU A 292 -10.51 -1.71 0.76
C LEU A 292 -9.31 -2.57 1.12
N THR A 293 -8.19 -1.90 1.37
CA THR A 293 -6.97 -2.50 1.90
C THR A 293 -6.58 -1.79 3.20
N ALA A 294 -5.78 -2.44 4.05
CA ALA A 294 -5.21 -1.78 5.23
C ALA A 294 -4.07 -0.84 4.80
N VAL A 295 -4.42 0.35 4.30
CA VAL A 295 -3.48 1.33 3.74
C VAL A 295 -2.36 1.65 4.74
N GLY A 296 -1.10 1.54 4.30
CA GLY A 296 0.07 1.85 5.13
C GLY A 296 0.46 0.78 6.15
N ALA A 297 -0.26 -0.35 6.24
CA ALA A 297 0.19 -1.52 6.98
C ALA A 297 1.43 -2.16 6.34
N GLY A 298 2.02 -3.15 6.98
CA GLY A 298 3.17 -3.88 6.42
C GLY A 298 4.43 -3.02 6.36
N SER A 299 4.98 -2.82 5.16
CA SER A 299 6.29 -2.18 4.96
C SER A 299 6.34 -0.72 5.40
N LEU A 300 5.22 0.00 5.40
CA LEU A 300 5.15 1.38 5.89
C LEU A 300 4.89 1.46 7.40
N SER A 301 4.59 0.33 8.06
CA SER A 301 4.38 0.15 9.51
C SER A 301 3.49 1.20 10.20
N ASN A 302 2.43 1.66 9.53
CA ASN A 302 1.38 2.42 10.23
C ASN A 302 0.71 1.50 11.25
N ARG A 303 0.44 2.02 12.46
CA ARG A 303 -0.14 1.22 13.54
C ARG A 303 -1.54 0.75 13.14
N VAL A 304 -1.84 -0.53 13.37
CA VAL A 304 -3.14 -1.14 13.08
C VAL A 304 -4.29 -0.33 13.69
N ALA A 305 -4.15 0.13 14.94
CA ALA A 305 -5.15 0.95 15.61
C ALA A 305 -5.44 2.30 14.91
N TRP A 306 -4.46 2.90 14.21
CA TRP A 306 -4.69 4.14 13.45
C TRP A 306 -5.47 3.86 12.17
N ILE A 307 -5.12 2.77 11.49
CA ILE A 307 -5.78 2.32 10.26
C ILE A 307 -7.22 1.93 10.57
N ALA A 308 -7.45 1.11 11.59
CA ALA A 308 -8.77 0.67 12.02
C ALA A 308 -9.64 1.85 12.48
N GLY A 309 -9.11 2.77 13.29
CA GLY A 309 -9.86 3.95 13.72
C GLY A 309 -10.21 4.91 12.58
N ALA A 310 -9.32 5.09 11.60
CA ALA A 310 -9.61 5.87 10.40
C ALA A 310 -10.71 5.22 9.55
N LEU A 311 -10.64 3.90 9.39
CA LEU A 311 -11.65 3.14 8.66
C LEU A 311 -13.00 3.14 9.38
N GLU A 312 -13.03 2.97 10.70
CA GLU A 312 -14.25 3.04 11.51
C GLU A 312 -14.98 4.37 11.30
N THR A 313 -14.23 5.48 11.43
CA THR A 313 -14.75 6.83 11.20
C THR A 313 -15.33 6.98 9.78
N ALA A 314 -14.63 6.47 8.77
CA ALA A 314 -15.13 6.50 7.39
C ALA A 314 -16.40 5.63 7.22
N LEU A 315 -16.45 4.43 7.79
CA LEU A 315 -17.65 3.58 7.71
C LEU A 315 -18.87 4.21 8.42
N GLU A 316 -18.66 4.95 9.51
CA GLU A 316 -19.72 5.70 10.19
C GLU A 316 -20.22 6.87 9.35
N ASN A 317 -19.30 7.69 8.82
CA ASN A 317 -19.63 8.85 7.98
C ASN A 317 -20.39 8.46 6.70
N PHE A 318 -20.16 7.24 6.19
CA PHE A 318 -20.74 6.73 4.96
C PHE A 318 -21.82 5.66 5.21
N ALA A 319 -22.31 5.53 6.44
CA ALA A 319 -23.26 4.47 6.82
C ALA A 319 -24.56 4.48 6.00
N GLN A 320 -24.97 5.64 5.49
CA GLN A 320 -26.19 5.80 4.68
C GLN A 320 -25.97 5.62 3.18
N GLU A 321 -24.74 5.48 2.72
CA GLU A 321 -24.44 5.34 1.29
C GLU A 321 -24.70 3.89 0.83
N PRO A 322 -25.17 3.67 -0.40
CA PRO A 322 -25.47 2.34 -0.93
C PRO A 322 -24.19 1.61 -1.36
N LEU A 323 -23.30 1.28 -0.42
CA LEU A 323 -22.02 0.66 -0.71
C LEU A 323 -21.94 -0.78 -0.16
N ASP A 324 -21.33 -1.66 -0.92
CA ASP A 324 -20.93 -3.01 -0.48
C ASP A 324 -19.43 -3.01 -0.25
N VAL A 325 -19.03 -2.68 0.98
CA VAL A 325 -17.62 -2.48 1.37
C VAL A 325 -17.03 -3.79 1.89
N VAL A 326 -15.87 -4.15 1.35
CA VAL A 326 -15.13 -5.36 1.69
C VAL A 326 -13.72 -4.97 2.07
N LEU A 327 -13.32 -5.19 3.33
CA LEU A 327 -11.92 -5.06 3.72
C LEU A 327 -11.19 -6.37 3.40
N VAL A 328 -10.23 -6.31 2.47
CA VAL A 328 -9.52 -7.49 1.96
C VAL A 328 -8.29 -7.76 2.83
N HIS A 329 -8.23 -8.97 3.36
CA HIS A 329 -7.13 -9.46 4.19
C HIS A 329 -6.35 -10.53 3.46
N TYR A 330 -5.04 -10.56 3.70
CA TYR A 330 -4.21 -11.67 3.28
C TYR A 330 -4.46 -12.94 4.11
N SER A 331 -4.65 -12.77 5.41
CA SER A 331 -4.82 -13.82 6.41
C SER A 331 -6.10 -13.59 7.21
N ALA A 332 -6.28 -14.30 8.32
CA ALA A 332 -7.36 -13.99 9.24
C ALA A 332 -7.29 -12.51 9.66
N PRO A 333 -8.44 -11.81 9.73
CA PRO A 333 -8.48 -10.41 10.13
C PRO A 333 -7.94 -10.26 11.55
N LEU A 334 -7.12 -9.23 11.78
CA LEU A 334 -6.70 -8.86 13.12
C LEU A 334 -7.91 -8.40 13.96
N PRO A 335 -7.87 -8.52 15.31
CA PRO A 335 -8.99 -8.15 16.18
C PRO A 335 -9.56 -6.75 15.92
N ASP A 336 -8.70 -5.75 15.72
CA ASP A 336 -9.10 -4.37 15.41
C ASP A 336 -9.96 -4.28 14.14
N PHE A 337 -9.67 -5.09 13.11
CA PHE A 337 -10.44 -5.12 11.86
C PHE A 337 -11.69 -6.01 11.97
N ALA A 338 -11.60 -7.12 12.72
CA ALA A 338 -12.75 -7.99 12.97
C ALA A 338 -13.89 -7.22 13.66
N ARG A 339 -13.55 -6.36 14.62
CA ARG A 339 -14.51 -5.52 15.36
C ARG A 339 -15.28 -4.54 14.46
N LEU A 340 -14.76 -4.19 13.29
CA LEU A 340 -15.47 -3.30 12.35
C LEU A 340 -16.76 -3.91 11.79
N GLU A 341 -16.94 -5.23 11.86
CA GLU A 341 -18.22 -5.87 11.48
C GLU A 341 -19.31 -5.72 12.55
N GLU A 342 -18.95 -5.42 13.81
CA GLU A 342 -19.90 -5.31 14.91
C GLU A 342 -20.94 -4.22 14.65
N GLY A 343 -22.22 -4.57 14.78
CA GLY A 343 -23.34 -3.64 14.56
C GLY A 343 -23.60 -3.25 13.10
N ARG A 344 -22.84 -3.78 12.13
CA ARG A 344 -23.01 -3.48 10.69
C ARG A 344 -23.71 -4.62 9.95
N ARG A 345 -24.41 -4.27 8.86
CA ARG A 345 -25.04 -5.26 7.98
C ARG A 345 -23.96 -5.97 7.17
N ALA A 346 -23.87 -7.29 7.31
CA ALA A 346 -22.99 -8.11 6.48
C ALA A 346 -23.46 -8.14 5.02
N LEU A 347 -22.52 -8.32 4.10
CA LEU A 347 -22.85 -8.70 2.73
C LEU A 347 -23.38 -10.14 2.78
N THR A 348 -24.63 -10.38 2.36
CA THR A 348 -25.11 -11.75 2.13
C THR A 348 -24.22 -12.39 1.08
N PRO A 349 -23.55 -13.51 1.35
CA PRO A 349 -22.63 -14.10 0.39
C PRO A 349 -23.39 -14.48 -0.89
N PRO A 350 -22.84 -14.26 -2.09
CA PRO A 350 -23.33 -14.98 -3.26
C PRO A 350 -23.22 -16.47 -2.94
N MET A 351 -24.29 -17.23 -3.21
CA MET A 351 -24.23 -18.69 -3.14
C MET A 351 -23.03 -19.15 -3.97
N ARG A 352 -22.01 -19.72 -3.31
CA ARG A 352 -20.86 -20.28 -4.02
C ARG A 352 -21.37 -21.25 -5.09
N PRO A 353 -20.82 -21.26 -6.32
CA PRO A 353 -20.90 -22.46 -7.14
C PRO A 353 -20.37 -23.63 -6.30
N MET A 354 -21.20 -24.64 -6.08
CA MET A 354 -20.77 -25.89 -5.45
C MET A 354 -19.72 -26.54 -6.34
N SER A 355 -18.44 -26.34 -6.03
CA SER A 355 -17.46 -27.40 -6.22
C SER A 355 -17.72 -28.48 -5.17
N PRO A 356 -17.44 -29.76 -5.47
CA PRO A 356 -17.91 -30.87 -4.65
C PRO A 356 -17.38 -30.73 -3.21
N SER A 357 -18.30 -30.85 -2.26
CA SER A 357 -18.03 -30.98 -0.84
C SER A 357 -16.92 -32.00 -0.56
N VAL A 358 -15.82 -31.55 0.03
CA VAL A 358 -14.97 -32.43 0.84
C VAL A 358 -15.53 -32.38 2.25
N GLN A 359 -16.44 -33.31 2.53
CA GLN A 359 -16.78 -33.70 3.89
C GLN A 359 -15.55 -34.38 4.52
N ASP A 360 -15.25 -34.01 5.77
CA ASP A 360 -14.40 -34.73 6.72
C ASP A 360 -13.10 -35.32 6.18
N ILE A 361 -12.05 -34.49 6.10
CA ILE A 361 -10.67 -34.99 6.16
C ILE A 361 -10.06 -34.47 7.45
N SER A 362 -10.01 -35.36 8.44
CA SER A 362 -9.23 -35.19 9.66
C SER A 362 -7.78 -34.87 9.29
N ILE A 363 -7.31 -33.70 9.71
CA ILE A 363 -5.95 -33.14 9.48
C ILE A 363 -4.83 -34.07 9.98
N SER A 364 -5.17 -35.10 10.75
CA SER A 364 -4.22 -36.01 11.40
C SER A 364 -3.62 -37.11 10.52
N GLN A 365 -4.13 -37.36 9.30
CA GLN A 365 -3.69 -38.54 8.51
C GLN A 365 -2.68 -38.26 7.39
N ASN A 366 -2.53 -37.04 6.88
CA ASN A 366 -1.60 -36.76 5.76
C ASN A 366 -0.22 -36.20 6.17
N LEU A 367 0.07 -36.07 7.47
CA LEU A 367 1.37 -35.60 7.97
C LEU A 367 2.39 -36.72 8.24
N ARG A 368 1.97 -38.00 8.21
CA ARG A 368 2.89 -39.13 8.44
C ARG A 368 3.64 -39.60 7.20
N ASP A 369 3.10 -39.36 6.00
CA ASP A 369 3.72 -39.84 4.76
C ASP A 369 4.88 -38.95 4.26
N TYR A 370 5.04 -37.75 4.83
CA TYR A 370 6.12 -36.82 4.49
C TYR A 370 7.22 -36.66 5.56
N GLY A 371 7.14 -37.39 6.68
CA GLY A 371 8.21 -37.40 7.69
C GLY A 371 8.55 -36.03 8.30
N ILE A 372 7.59 -35.09 8.31
CA ILE A 372 7.76 -33.79 8.95
C ILE A 372 7.20 -33.90 10.38
N ASP A 373 8.12 -33.99 11.34
CA ASP A 373 7.84 -33.81 12.76
C ASP A 373 7.60 -32.31 13.04
N GLU A 374 6.74 -32.01 14.00
CA GLU A 374 6.21 -30.68 14.33
C GLU A 374 7.30 -29.68 14.80
N GLN A 375 7.20 -28.38 14.40
CA GLN A 375 7.28 -27.15 15.24
C GLN A 375 7.60 -25.86 14.42
N PRO A 376 6.78 -24.79 14.46
CA PRO A 376 7.08 -23.45 13.86
C PRO A 376 8.17 -22.63 14.57
N GLU A 377 8.68 -23.13 15.71
CA GLU A 377 9.59 -22.40 16.60
C GLU A 377 11.05 -22.38 16.10
N ASP A 378 11.46 -23.42 15.35
CA ASP A 378 12.83 -23.54 14.84
C ASP A 378 13.11 -22.66 13.61
N ASP A 379 12.08 -22.31 12.83
CA ASP A 379 12.24 -21.58 11.57
C ASP A 379 12.69 -20.12 11.79
N LEU A 380 12.14 -19.41 12.77
CA LEU A 380 12.53 -18.02 13.04
C LEU A 380 13.97 -17.91 13.57
N LYS A 381 14.34 -18.85 14.45
CA LYS A 381 15.70 -18.98 14.99
C LYS A 381 16.69 -19.35 13.89
N ALA A 382 16.31 -20.27 13.00
CA ALA A 382 17.10 -20.66 11.83
C ALA A 382 17.29 -19.49 10.86
N VAL A 383 16.25 -18.70 10.59
CA VAL A 383 16.32 -17.52 9.71
C VAL A 383 17.22 -16.43 10.29
N MET A 384 17.11 -16.13 11.59
CA MET A 384 17.98 -15.12 12.22
C MET A 384 19.43 -15.59 12.32
N ARG A 385 19.67 -16.88 12.58
CA ARG A 385 21.02 -17.47 12.52
C ARG A 385 21.59 -17.48 11.10
N ALA A 386 20.77 -17.78 10.10
CA ALA A 386 21.19 -17.77 8.70
C ALA A 386 21.52 -16.35 8.22
N ALA A 387 20.73 -15.35 8.60
CA ALA A 387 21.01 -13.94 8.30
C ALA A 387 22.32 -13.48 8.96
N PHE A 388 22.56 -13.83 10.23
CA PHE A 388 23.80 -13.49 10.92
C PHE A 388 25.02 -14.20 10.30
N SER A 389 24.93 -15.51 10.08
CA SER A 389 26.01 -16.32 9.51
C SER A 389 26.31 -16.00 8.04
N MET A 390 25.39 -15.39 7.30
CA MET A 390 25.63 -14.92 5.93
C MET A 390 26.55 -13.68 5.89
N HIS A 391 26.65 -12.96 7.02
CA HIS A 391 27.36 -11.69 7.12
C HIS A 391 28.59 -11.72 8.04
N ASP A 392 28.67 -12.68 8.97
CA ASP A 392 29.89 -13.10 9.68
C ASP A 392 30.79 -13.87 8.69
N GLN A 393 31.66 -13.13 7.99
CA GLN A 393 32.47 -13.67 6.89
C GLN A 393 33.70 -14.39 7.41
N ASN A 394 34.18 -14.01 8.58
CA ASN A 394 35.36 -14.61 9.20
C ASN A 394 35.00 -15.81 10.12
N GLY A 395 33.71 -15.96 10.48
CA GLY A 395 33.16 -17.07 11.26
C GLY A 395 33.49 -17.03 12.75
N ASP A 396 33.83 -15.85 13.29
CA ASP A 396 34.23 -15.68 14.69
C ASP A 396 33.04 -15.51 15.66
N GLY A 397 31.81 -15.51 15.13
CA GLY A 397 30.58 -15.46 15.91
C GLY A 397 30.17 -14.05 16.35
N VAL A 398 30.85 -13.02 15.86
CA VAL A 398 30.48 -11.60 16.02
C VAL A 398 30.44 -10.92 14.67
N LEU A 399 29.71 -9.80 14.56
CA LEU A 399 29.84 -8.92 13.41
C LEU A 399 30.78 -7.79 13.78
N ASP A 400 31.95 -7.76 13.15
CA ASP A 400 32.85 -6.63 13.28
C ASP A 400 32.33 -5.41 12.49
N ARG A 401 32.94 -4.24 12.71
CA ARG A 401 32.53 -3.00 12.03
C ARG A 401 32.56 -3.11 10.50
N ALA A 402 33.51 -3.85 9.93
CA ALA A 402 33.62 -4.01 8.48
C ALA A 402 32.55 -4.96 7.94
N GLU A 403 32.24 -6.03 8.66
CA GLU A 403 31.18 -6.99 8.33
C GLU A 403 29.79 -6.36 8.45
N PHE A 404 29.55 -5.60 9.53
CA PHE A 404 28.33 -4.85 9.75
C PHE A 404 28.15 -3.73 8.70
N PHE A 405 29.22 -3.01 8.38
CA PHE A 405 29.22 -2.04 7.28
C PHE A 405 28.88 -2.72 5.95
N ASN A 406 29.57 -3.80 5.59
CA ASN A 406 29.33 -4.51 4.35
C ASN A 406 27.91 -5.10 4.26
N MET A 407 27.34 -5.55 5.37
CA MET A 407 25.95 -5.97 5.45
C MET A 407 25.01 -4.82 5.06
N LEU A 408 25.15 -3.65 5.69
CA LEU A 408 24.27 -2.50 5.46
C LEU A 408 24.51 -1.84 4.09
N HIS A 409 25.75 -1.77 3.64
CA HIS A 409 26.13 -1.17 2.37
C HIS A 409 25.70 -2.01 1.16
N LYS A 410 25.49 -3.33 1.34
CA LYS A 410 24.85 -4.20 0.34
C LYS A 410 23.34 -3.99 0.23
N VAL A 411 22.71 -3.45 1.28
CA VAL A 411 21.29 -3.12 1.29
C VAL A 411 21.05 -1.78 0.60
N ASP A 412 21.84 -0.75 0.94
CA ASP A 412 21.80 0.54 0.25
C ASP A 412 23.12 1.31 0.47
N SER A 413 23.97 1.32 -0.55
CA SER A 413 25.29 1.94 -0.51
C SER A 413 25.28 3.47 -0.46
N GLU A 414 24.19 4.12 -0.87
CA GLU A 414 24.08 5.58 -0.86
C GLU A 414 23.49 6.10 0.47
N PHE A 415 22.64 5.30 1.10
CA PHE A 415 22.03 5.60 2.41
C PHE A 415 22.96 5.26 3.57
N PHE A 416 23.57 4.07 3.56
CA PHE A 416 24.43 3.59 4.65
C PHE A 416 25.88 4.06 4.49
N THR A 417 26.07 5.37 4.45
CA THR A 417 27.41 5.99 4.47
C THR A 417 28.18 5.59 5.74
N GLN A 418 29.51 5.72 5.72
CA GLN A 418 30.38 5.41 6.87
C GLN A 418 29.87 6.02 8.18
N HIS A 419 29.37 7.26 8.13
CA HIS A 419 28.85 7.96 9.30
C HIS A 419 27.54 7.36 9.82
N VAL A 420 26.63 6.95 8.93
CA VAL A 420 25.35 6.32 9.30
C VAL A 420 25.59 4.94 9.89
N VAL A 421 26.51 4.17 9.32
CA VAL A 421 26.89 2.87 9.88
C VAL A 421 27.52 3.01 11.27
N ASP A 422 28.35 4.03 11.49
CA ASP A 422 28.95 4.26 12.81
C ASP A 422 27.91 4.57 13.89
N VAL A 423 26.85 5.31 13.52
CA VAL A 423 25.71 5.56 14.43
C VAL A 423 24.91 4.28 14.68
N LEU A 424 24.64 3.48 13.64
CA LEU A 424 23.91 2.21 13.79
C LEU A 424 24.71 1.17 14.56
N LEU A 425 26.03 1.21 14.47
CA LEU A 425 26.91 0.35 15.23
C LEU A 425 26.88 0.72 16.72
N GLN A 426 26.88 2.02 17.07
CA GLN A 426 26.71 2.48 18.46
C GLN A 426 25.36 2.08 19.07
N GLU A 427 24.32 1.97 18.26
CA GLU A 427 22.98 1.57 18.72
C GLU A 427 22.81 0.04 18.80
N ALA A 428 23.57 -0.71 18.00
CA ALA A 428 23.54 -2.18 18.01
C ALA A 428 24.53 -2.78 19.02
N ASP A 429 25.64 -2.10 19.30
CA ASP A 429 26.68 -2.45 20.27
C ASP A 429 26.28 -1.94 21.68
N ALA A 430 25.52 -2.76 22.41
CA ALA A 430 24.90 -2.36 23.67
C ALA A 430 25.92 -2.30 24.82
N ASP A 431 27.01 -3.08 24.74
CA ASP A 431 28.08 -3.08 25.75
C ASP A 431 29.31 -2.22 25.38
N GLN A 432 29.30 -1.63 24.19
CA GLN A 432 30.30 -0.69 23.65
C GLN A 432 31.70 -1.31 23.48
N ASP A 433 31.77 -2.61 23.19
CA ASP A 433 33.03 -3.31 22.98
C ASP A 433 33.56 -3.20 21.53
N GLY A 434 32.79 -2.56 20.64
CA GLY A 434 33.10 -2.31 19.24
C GLY A 434 32.77 -3.49 18.32
N ARG A 435 32.09 -4.52 18.83
CA ARG A 435 31.62 -5.71 18.10
C ARG A 435 30.12 -5.87 18.34
N ILE A 436 29.44 -6.55 17.44
CA ILE A 436 28.01 -6.85 17.62
C ILE A 436 27.86 -8.36 17.80
N TYR A 437 27.54 -8.77 19.02
CA TYR A 437 27.25 -10.17 19.30
C TYR A 437 25.85 -10.54 18.80
N TYR A 438 25.66 -11.83 18.48
CA TYR A 438 24.37 -12.36 18.01
C TYR A 438 23.16 -11.91 18.85
N HIS A 439 23.32 -11.86 20.18
CA HIS A 439 22.25 -11.47 21.08
C HIS A 439 21.89 -9.98 21.00
N GLU A 440 22.86 -9.11 20.70
CA GLU A 440 22.66 -7.68 20.51
C GLU A 440 22.06 -7.41 19.14
N PHE A 441 22.54 -8.11 18.10
CA PHE A 441 21.97 -8.08 16.76
C PHE A 441 20.47 -8.45 16.77
N VAL A 442 20.10 -9.51 17.47
CA VAL A 442 18.69 -9.93 17.61
C VAL A 442 17.87 -8.88 18.36
N ARG A 443 18.39 -8.30 19.45
CA ARG A 443 17.70 -7.24 20.20
C ARG A 443 17.49 -5.97 19.37
N TRP A 444 18.50 -5.59 18.61
CA TRP A 444 18.46 -4.43 17.71
C TRP A 444 17.45 -4.62 16.57
N ILE A 445 17.35 -5.82 15.99
CA ILE A 445 16.35 -6.13 14.97
C ILE A 445 14.93 -6.23 15.56
N CYS A 446 14.79 -6.79 16.76
CA CYS A 446 13.48 -7.02 17.40
C CYS A 446 12.96 -5.82 18.22
N GLN A 447 13.68 -4.68 18.23
CA GLN A 447 13.28 -3.43 18.88
C GLN A 447 12.78 -3.62 20.33
N GLU A 448 13.52 -4.37 21.13
CA GLU A 448 13.23 -4.64 22.55
C GLU A 448 11.92 -5.43 22.87
N ASP A 449 11.30 -6.10 21.89
CA ASP A 449 10.20 -7.03 22.18
C ASP A 449 10.72 -8.22 23.02
N GLU A 450 10.60 -8.13 24.35
CA GLU A 450 11.16 -9.10 25.31
C GLU A 450 10.66 -10.53 25.07
N GLU A 451 9.45 -10.72 24.53
CA GLU A 451 8.90 -12.04 24.25
C GLU A 451 9.56 -12.67 23.03
N ILE A 452 9.79 -11.89 21.97
CA ILE A 452 10.49 -12.36 20.77
C ILE A 452 11.98 -12.56 21.06
N VAL A 453 12.61 -11.64 21.79
CA VAL A 453 14.02 -11.73 22.19
C VAL A 453 14.26 -12.95 23.08
N LYS A 454 13.39 -13.25 24.05
CA LYS A 454 13.50 -14.47 24.87
C LYS A 454 13.35 -15.75 24.04
N ARG A 455 12.46 -15.75 23.04
CA ARG A 455 12.22 -16.92 22.17
C ARG A 455 13.38 -17.23 21.22
N VAL A 456 14.11 -16.22 20.78
CA VAL A 456 15.24 -16.40 19.84
C VAL A 456 16.56 -16.72 20.56
N LEU A 457 16.74 -16.22 21.79
CA LEU A 457 17.99 -16.36 22.56
C LEU A 457 18.07 -17.60 23.48
N GLN A 458 16.94 -18.23 23.82
CA GLN A 458 16.90 -19.58 24.41
C GLN A 458 17.24 -20.60 23.31
#